data_AF-A0A8J6I2W7-F1
#
_entry.id   AF-A0A8J6I2W7-F1
#
_cell.length_a   1.000
_cell.length_b   1.000
_cell.length_c   1.000
_cell.angle_alpha   90.00
_cell.angle_beta   90.00
_cell.angle_gamma   90.00
#
_symmetry.space_group_name_H-M   'P 1'
#
loop_
_entity.id
_entity.type
_entity.pdbx_description
1 polymer ?
#
loop_
_entity_poly.entity_id
_entity_poly.type
_entity_poly.pdbx_seq_one_letter_code
_entity_poly.pdbx_strand_id
1 'polypeptide(L)'
;MSFESMESELSRRDTLLTDSWPDSSIDSAPLTPARRLPRRRIMLTDVQWELVVHADGRSSPMDLALRLGRSTYAMTLDARRLVAAGMLTAPEQTPVELRRQEMSTSA
;
A
#
# COMPACT_ATOMS: atom_id res chain seq x y z
N MET A 1 -26.23 3.45 13.19
CA MET A 1 -25.33 3.16 12.05
C MET A 1 -26.11 2.25 11.12
N SER A 2 -26.52 2.73 9.96
CA SER A 2 -27.39 1.97 9.05
C SER A 2 -26.55 1.16 8.07
N PHE A 3 -27.03 -0.03 7.70
CA PHE A 3 -26.36 -0.93 6.75
C PHE A 3 -26.03 -0.23 5.42
N GLU A 4 -26.94 0.61 4.94
CA GLU A 4 -26.80 1.41 3.70
C GLU A 4 -25.62 2.41 3.75
N SER A 5 -25.31 2.97 4.93
CA SER A 5 -24.15 3.83 5.12
C SER A 5 -22.83 3.06 5.11
N MET A 6 -22.84 1.79 5.53
CA MET A 6 -21.66 0.93 5.50
C MET A 6 -21.34 0.51 4.07
N GLU A 7 -22.34 0.06 3.31
CA GLU A 7 -22.19 -0.28 1.89
C GLU A 7 -21.66 0.91 1.07
N SER A 8 -22.22 2.10 1.30
CA SER A 8 -21.77 3.34 0.64
C SER A 8 -20.32 3.68 0.98
N GLU A 9 -19.92 3.50 2.24
CA GLU A 9 -18.54 3.77 2.67
C GLU A 9 -17.56 2.75 2.11
N LEU A 10 -17.93 1.46 2.06
CA LEU A 10 -17.10 0.41 1.46
C LEU A 10 -16.89 0.68 -0.04
N SER A 11 -17.96 0.99 -0.77
CA SER A 11 -17.89 1.34 -2.19
C SER A 11 -17.03 2.58 -2.44
N ARG A 12 -17.16 3.61 -1.59
CA ARG A 12 -16.33 4.81 -1.66
C ARG A 12 -14.85 4.49 -1.44
N ARG A 13 -14.52 3.65 -0.46
CA ARG A 13 -13.13 3.23 -0.17
C ARG A 13 -12.53 2.42 -1.30
N ASP A 14 -13.28 1.47 -1.84
CA ASP A 14 -12.86 0.63 -2.95
C ASP A 14 -12.57 1.46 -4.21
N THR A 15 -13.47 2.42 -4.50
CA THR A 15 -13.27 3.37 -5.59
C THR A 15 -11.98 4.17 -5.40
N LEU A 16 -11.76 4.74 -4.22
CA LEU A 16 -10.56 5.54 -3.94
C LEU A 16 -9.26 4.73 -4.07
N LEU A 17 -9.26 3.47 -3.65
CA LEU A 17 -8.11 2.59 -3.81
C LEU A 17 -7.85 2.29 -5.28
N THR A 18 -8.88 1.87 -6.01
CA THR A 18 -8.78 1.51 -7.44
C THR A 18 -8.33 2.70 -8.30
N ASP A 19 -8.85 3.90 -8.03
CA ASP A 19 -8.51 5.12 -8.77
C ASP A 19 -7.08 5.59 -8.49
N SER A 20 -6.52 5.26 -7.31
CA SER A 20 -5.12 5.57 -6.98
C SER A 20 -4.12 4.61 -7.62
N TRP A 21 -4.41 3.31 -7.57
CA TRP A 21 -3.68 2.25 -8.25
C TRP A 21 -4.57 0.99 -8.25
N PRO A 22 -4.85 0.38 -9.42
CA PRO A 22 -5.87 -0.66 -9.53
C PRO A 22 -5.48 -1.99 -8.89
N ASP A 23 -4.18 -2.33 -8.85
CA ASP A 23 -3.69 -3.61 -8.32
C ASP A 23 -3.43 -3.55 -6.81
N SER A 24 -3.97 -4.52 -6.06
CA SER A 24 -3.76 -4.62 -4.61
C SER A 24 -2.41 -5.20 -4.21
N SER A 25 -1.58 -5.64 -5.17
CA SER A 25 -0.23 -6.16 -4.90
C SER A 25 0.65 -5.22 -4.08
N ILE A 26 0.45 -3.90 -4.20
CA ILE A 26 1.19 -2.88 -3.44
C ILE A 26 0.92 -2.98 -1.94
N ASP A 27 -0.27 -3.41 -1.53
CA ASP A 27 -0.73 -3.34 -0.14
C ASP A 27 0.11 -4.22 0.79
N SER A 28 0.66 -5.31 0.24
CA SER A 28 1.55 -6.26 0.92
C SER A 28 2.99 -6.22 0.43
N ALA A 29 3.31 -5.41 -0.58
CA ALA A 29 4.66 -5.34 -1.12
C ALA A 29 5.57 -4.42 -0.29
N PRO A 30 6.84 -4.78 -0.07
CA PRO A 30 7.76 -3.93 0.66
C PRO A 30 8.06 -2.64 -0.12
N LEU A 31 7.99 -1.50 0.57
CA LEU A 31 8.17 -0.20 -0.06
C LEU A 31 9.63 0.25 -0.03
N THR A 32 10.11 0.81 -1.13
CA THR A 32 11.43 1.46 -1.25
C THR A 32 11.26 2.91 -1.73
N PRO A 33 12.05 3.88 -1.26
CA PRO A 33 12.03 5.24 -1.81
C PRO A 33 12.49 5.24 -3.27
N ALA A 34 11.84 6.04 -4.10
CA ALA A 34 12.29 6.20 -5.48
C ALA A 34 13.72 6.76 -5.53
N ARG A 35 14.59 6.13 -6.33
CA ARG A 35 16.00 6.54 -6.48
C ARG A 35 16.14 7.99 -6.97
N ARG A 36 15.18 8.49 -7.73
CA ARG A 36 15.12 9.86 -8.22
C ARG A 36 13.67 10.35 -8.14
N LEU A 37 13.47 11.40 -7.35
CA LEU A 37 12.15 12.02 -7.24
C LEU A 37 11.80 12.77 -8.54
N PRO A 38 10.53 12.73 -8.97
CA PRO A 38 10.09 13.35 -10.23
C PRO A 38 10.06 14.89 -10.15
N ARG A 39 10.13 15.47 -8.95
CA ARG A 39 10.06 16.92 -8.72
C ARG A 39 11.12 17.38 -7.73
N ARG A 40 11.53 18.65 -7.86
CA ARG A 40 12.57 19.28 -7.04
C ARG A 40 12.10 19.60 -5.61
N ARG A 41 10.79 19.76 -5.41
CA ARG A 41 10.16 19.99 -4.11
C ARG A 41 8.80 19.30 -4.09
N ILE A 42 8.48 18.67 -2.96
CA ILE A 42 7.26 17.91 -2.74
C ILE A 42 6.76 18.29 -1.35
N MET A 43 5.44 18.47 -1.20
CA MET A 43 4.80 18.52 0.11
C MET A 43 4.15 17.16 0.35
N LEU A 44 4.37 16.63 1.56
CA LEU A 44 3.82 15.35 1.99
C LEU A 44 2.88 15.60 3.16
N THR A 45 1.81 14.83 3.23
CA THR A 45 1.01 14.71 4.46
C THR A 45 1.81 13.96 5.53
N ASP A 46 1.35 13.97 6.77
CA ASP A 46 1.98 13.21 7.86
C ASP A 46 2.08 11.71 7.52
N VAL A 47 1.00 11.13 6.98
CA VAL A 47 0.95 9.70 6.58
C VAL A 47 1.93 9.42 5.43
N GLN A 48 1.97 10.29 4.42
CA GLN A 48 2.90 10.15 3.31
C GLN A 48 4.36 10.29 3.76
N TRP A 49 4.63 11.19 4.70
CA TRP A 49 5.95 11.34 5.29
C TRP A 49 6.37 10.07 6.04
N GLU A 50 5.48 9.52 6.89
CA GLU A 50 5.72 8.27 7.60
C GLU A 50 6.06 7.11 6.65
N LEU A 51 5.31 6.98 5.55
CA LEU A 51 5.59 5.98 4.52
C LEU A 51 6.97 6.19 3.88
N VAL A 52 7.32 7.42 3.52
CA VAL A 52 8.60 7.72 2.86
C VAL A 52 9.80 7.48 3.78
N VAL A 53 9.72 7.86 5.05
CA VAL A 53 10.86 7.70 5.98
C VAL A 53 11.04 6.27 6.47
N HIS A 54 9.98 5.45 6.44
CA HIS A 54 10.02 4.06 6.86
C HIS A 54 10.04 3.05 5.71
N ALA A 55 10.01 3.51 4.45
CA ALA A 55 10.25 2.68 3.28
C ALA A 55 11.72 2.22 3.27
N ASP A 56 11.94 1.01 3.76
CA ASP A 56 13.26 0.39 3.95
C ASP A 56 13.52 -0.78 3.00
N GLY A 57 12.59 -1.02 2.06
CA GLY A 57 12.59 -2.17 1.17
C GLY A 57 12.21 -3.49 1.86
N ARG A 58 11.67 -3.44 3.09
CA ARG A 58 11.28 -4.62 3.87
C ARG A 58 9.86 -4.55 4.40
N SER A 59 9.39 -3.36 4.74
CA SER A 59 8.06 -3.15 5.32
C SER A 59 7.02 -2.84 4.24
N SER A 60 5.89 -3.55 4.25
CA SER A 60 4.71 -3.22 3.45
C SER A 60 3.89 -2.08 4.08
N PRO A 61 2.95 -1.45 3.36
CA PRO A 61 2.01 -0.48 3.94
C PRO A 61 1.25 -1.05 5.15
N MET A 62 0.84 -2.32 5.09
CA MET A 62 0.17 -2.98 6.21
C MET A 62 1.08 -3.16 7.42
N ASP A 63 2.34 -3.57 7.22
CA ASP A 63 3.32 -3.70 8.30
C ASP A 63 3.60 -2.35 8.97
N LEU A 64 3.72 -1.29 8.17
CA LEU A 64 3.91 0.07 8.65
C LEU A 64 2.70 0.56 9.43
N ALA A 65 1.48 0.32 8.95
CA ALA A 65 0.26 0.69 9.64
C ALA A 65 0.21 0.06 11.05
N LEU A 66 0.49 -1.24 11.15
CA LEU A 66 0.52 -1.95 12.42
C LEU A 66 1.62 -1.41 13.33
N ARG A 67 2.85 -1.28 12.83
CA ARG A 67 4.02 -0.86 13.61
C ARG A 67 3.91 0.58 14.12
N LEU A 68 3.27 1.46 13.36
CA LEU A 68 3.14 2.88 13.69
C LEU A 68 1.81 3.22 14.38
N GLY A 69 0.92 2.25 14.57
CA GLY A 69 -0.41 2.48 15.17
C GLY A 69 -1.31 3.36 14.30
N ARG A 70 -1.21 3.21 12.98
CA ARG A 70 -1.93 4.01 11.97
C ARG A 70 -3.03 3.18 11.31
N SER A 71 -3.98 3.87 10.67
CA SER A 71 -5.03 3.22 9.89
C SER A 71 -4.44 2.50 8.68
N THR A 72 -4.69 1.20 8.56
CA THR A 72 -4.29 0.40 7.40
C THR A 72 -4.82 1.01 6.10
N TYR A 73 -6.10 1.41 6.07
CA TYR A 73 -6.68 2.03 4.88
C TYR A 73 -5.95 3.32 4.46
N ALA A 74 -5.63 4.19 5.43
CA ALA A 74 -4.95 5.45 5.11
C ALA A 74 -3.53 5.21 4.59
N MET A 75 -2.79 4.30 5.23
CA MET A 75 -1.45 3.90 4.81
C MET A 75 -1.46 3.26 3.42
N THR A 76 -2.39 2.35 3.15
CA THR A 76 -2.51 1.70 1.84
C THR A 76 -2.88 2.70 0.74
N LEU A 77 -3.88 3.56 0.97
CA LEU A 77 -4.30 4.55 -0.01
C LEU A 77 -3.17 5.53 -0.37
N ASP A 78 -2.46 6.06 0.65
CA ASP A 78 -1.35 6.98 0.40
C ASP A 78 -0.12 6.27 -0.16
N ALA A 79 0.13 5.00 0.16
CA ALA A 79 1.16 4.20 -0.49
C ALA A 79 0.89 4.04 -1.99
N ARG A 80 -0.33 3.65 -2.37
CA ARG A 80 -0.74 3.55 -3.79
C ARG A 80 -0.57 4.87 -4.52
N ARG A 81 -1.00 5.98 -3.92
CA ARG A 81 -0.81 7.34 -4.47
C ARG A 81 0.67 7.70 -4.64
N LEU A 82 1.52 7.39 -3.67
CA LEU A 82 2.95 7.68 -3.74
C LEU A 82 3.67 6.82 -4.79
N VAL A 83 3.25 5.57 -4.98
CA VAL A 83 3.74 4.69 -6.06
C VAL A 83 3.29 5.23 -7.41
N ALA A 84 2.01 5.55 -7.58
CA ALA A 84 1.48 6.17 -8.80
C ALA A 84 2.19 7.50 -9.13
N ALA A 85 2.55 8.28 -8.11
CA ALA A 85 3.31 9.51 -8.24
C ALA A 85 4.82 9.30 -8.46
N GLY A 86 5.32 8.06 -8.47
CA GLY A 86 6.74 7.74 -8.66
C GLY A 86 7.64 8.15 -7.50
N MET A 87 7.10 8.32 -6.29
CA MET A 87 7.85 8.67 -5.08
C MET A 87 8.28 7.45 -4.28
N LEU A 88 7.49 6.39 -4.34
CA LEU A 88 7.81 5.07 -3.80
C LEU A 88 7.81 4.05 -4.93
N THR A 89 8.52 2.95 -4.69
CA THR A 89 8.50 1.76 -5.55
C THR A 89 8.19 0.56 -4.69
N ALA A 90 7.30 -0.30 -5.16
CA ALA A 90 7.14 -1.65 -4.68
C ALA A 90 7.78 -2.61 -5.70
N PRO A 91 8.40 -3.72 -5.29
CA PRO A 91 8.71 -4.77 -6.24
C PRO A 91 7.39 -5.24 -6.86
N GLU A 92 7.38 -5.35 -8.19
CA GLU A 92 6.30 -6.04 -8.89
C GLU A 92 6.22 -7.42 -8.25
N GLN A 93 5.13 -7.71 -7.53
CA GLN A 93 4.93 -9.01 -6.91
C GLN A 93 4.78 -9.99 -8.07
N THR A 94 5.90 -10.57 -8.54
CA THR A 94 5.82 -11.77 -9.36
C THR A 94 5.05 -12.78 -8.52
N PRO A 95 3.99 -13.43 -9.01
CA PRO A 95 3.19 -14.38 -8.23
C PRO A 95 4.06 -15.54 -7.72
N VAL A 96 4.70 -15.34 -6.58
CA VAL A 96 5.55 -16.29 -5.88
C VAL A 96 5.12 -16.18 -4.43
N GLU A 97 4.01 -16.86 -4.10
CA GLU A 97 3.87 -17.64 -2.86
C GLU A 97 2.56 -18.45 -2.74
N LEU A 98 1.76 -18.65 -3.80
CA LEU A 98 0.70 -19.69 -3.74
C LEU A 98 1.23 -21.10 -3.99
N ARG A 99 2.42 -21.26 -4.60
CA ARG A 99 3.02 -22.58 -4.90
C ARG A 99 3.61 -23.29 -3.68
N ARG A 100 3.99 -22.58 -2.60
CA ARG A 100 4.52 -23.22 -1.39
C ARG A 100 3.42 -23.90 -0.57
N GLN A 101 2.17 -23.43 -0.67
CA GLN A 101 1.04 -24.02 0.04
C GLN A 101 0.46 -25.28 -0.63
N GLU A 102 0.59 -25.42 -1.95
CA GLU A 102 0.11 -26.64 -2.65
C GLU A 102 0.99 -27.88 -2.42
N MET A 103 2.28 -27.70 -2.07
CA MET A 103 3.18 -28.84 -1.80
C MET A 103 3.18 -29.29 -0.34
N SER A 104 2.48 -28.59 0.58
CA SER A 104 2.37 -29.01 1.99
C SER A 104 1.12 -29.85 2.28
N THR A 105 0.22 -30.03 1.30
CA THR A 105 -0.92 -30.96 1.37
C THR A 105 -0.65 -32.16 0.46
N SER A 106 0.50 -32.81 0.65
CA SER A 106 0.76 -34.16 0.13
C SER A 106 1.86 -34.80 0.98
N ALA A 107 1.51 -35.14 2.21
CA ALA A 107 2.24 -36.06 3.08
C ALA A 107 1.23 -36.80 3.95
#